data_AF-A0A939W7K9-F1
#
_entry.id   AF-A0A939W7K9-F1
#
_cell.length_a   1.000
_cell.length_b   1.000
_cell.length_c   1.000
_cell.angle_alpha   90.00
_cell.angle_beta   90.00
_cell.angle_gamma   90.00
#
_symmetry.space_group_name_H-M   'P 1'
#
loop_
_entity.id
_entity.type
_entity.pdbx_description
1 polymer ?
#
loop_
_entity_poly.entity_id
_entity_poly.type
_entity_poly.pdbx_seq_one_letter_code
_entity_poly.pdbx_strand_id
1 'polypeptide(L)' 'MNKSVYSLEYIKNKLSPVFLLYNVKSAVLFGSYAKGYATESSDIDLLVDSNLKGLKFF' A
#
# COMPACT_ATOMS: atom_id res chain seq x y z
N MET A 1 18.09 -10.57 3.73
CA MET A 1 16.64 -10.87 3.82
C MET A 1 16.22 -11.37 2.45
N ASN A 2 15.70 -12.59 2.32
CA ASN A 2 15.11 -13.03 1.06
C ASN A 2 13.95 -12.09 0.76
N LYS A 3 14.06 -11.34 -0.34
CA LYS A 3 12.92 -10.59 -0.84
C LYS A 3 11.98 -11.66 -1.40
N SER A 4 10.73 -11.64 -0.98
CA SER A 4 9.73 -12.53 -1.53
C SER A 4 8.54 -11.66 -1.87
N VAL A 5 7.88 -11.94 -2.99
CA VAL A 5 6.68 -11.21 -3.40
C VAL A 5 5.64 -11.34 -2.28
N TYR A 6 5.15 -10.22 -1.79
CA TYR A 6 4.18 -10.21 -0.70
C TYR A 6 2.81 -10.71 -1.17
N SER A 7 2.11 -11.47 -0.33
CA SER A 7 0.72 -11.80 -0.59
C SER A 7 -0.17 -10.57 -0.37
N LEU A 8 -1.31 -10.51 -1.07
CA LEU A 8 -2.30 -9.44 -0.87
C LEU A 8 -2.78 -9.37 0.60
N GLU A 9 -2.92 -10.53 1.23
CA GLU A 9 -3.31 -10.63 2.65
C GLU A 9 -2.23 -10.04 3.58
N TYR A 10 -0.95 -10.30 3.30
CA TYR A 10 0.16 -9.71 4.04
C TYR A 10 0.15 -8.18 3.92
N ILE A 11 0.00 -7.66 2.69
CA ILE A 11 -0.07 -6.22 2.42
C ILE A 11 -1.23 -5.60 3.17
N LYS A 12 -2.43 -6.19 3.07
CA LYS A 12 -3.63 -5.72 3.76
C LYS A 12 -3.44 -5.69 5.29
N ASN A 13 -2.90 -6.75 5.88
CA ASN A 13 -2.67 -6.83 7.32
C ASN A 13 -1.62 -5.81 7.81
N LYS A 14 -0.61 -5.50 7.00
CA LYS A 14 0.39 -4.48 7.33
C LYS A 14 -0.14 -3.04 7.20
N LEU A 15 -0.96 -2.76 6.18
CA LEU A 15 -1.46 -1.41 5.93
C LEU A 15 -2.68 -1.03 6.77
N SER A 16 -3.54 -1.99 7.13
CA SER A 16 -4.76 -1.76 7.91
C SER A 16 -4.54 -0.92 9.19
N PRO A 17 -3.57 -1.23 10.08
CA PRO A 17 -3.35 -0.41 11.28
C PRO A 17 -2.89 1.01 10.97
N VAL A 18 -2.14 1.23 9.88
CA VAL A 18 -1.69 2.56 9.45
C VAL A 18 -2.88 3.37 8.93
N PHE A 19 -3.72 2.76 8.10
CA PHE A 19 -4.92 3.41 7.56
C PHE A 19 -5.89 3.82 8.69
N LEU A 20 -6.05 2.99 9.70
CA LEU A 20 -6.83 3.33 10.90
C LEU A 20 -6.22 4.51 11.66
N LEU A 21 -4.91 4.50 11.91
CA LEU A 21 -4.22 5.56 12.64
C LEU A 21 -4.35 6.93 11.97
N TYR A 22 -4.31 6.97 10.63
CA TYR A 22 -4.40 8.21 9.85
C TYR A 22 -5.81 8.51 9.34
N ASN A 23 -6.82 7.76 9.79
CA ASN A 23 -8.21 7.95 9.42
C ASN A 23 -8.43 7.98 7.88
N VAL A 24 -7.71 7.10 7.18
CA VAL A 24 -7.86 6.84 5.74
C VAL A 24 -9.25 6.25 5.51
N LYS A 25 -10.02 6.87 4.61
CA LYS A 25 -11.39 6.44 4.30
C LYS A 25 -11.40 5.21 3.41
N SER A 26 -10.55 5.21 2.38
CA SER A 26 -10.37 4.06 1.51
C SER A 26 -8.97 4.07 0.88
N ALA A 27 -8.49 2.89 0.52
CA ALA A 27 -7.25 2.72 -0.23
C ALA A 27 -7.45 1.66 -1.30
N VAL A 28 -6.96 1.92 -2.50
CA VAL A 28 -7.01 1.00 -3.64
C VAL A 28 -5.59 0.62 -4.01
N LEU A 29 -5.30 -0.69 -3.97
CA LEU A 29 -4.06 -1.24 -4.51
C LEU A 29 -4.15 -1.27 -6.03
N PHE A 30 -3.16 -0.68 -6.69
CA PHE A 30 -3.02 -0.77 -8.15
C PHE A 30 -1.62 -1.24 -8.53
N GLY A 31 -1.26 -1.12 -9.81
CA GLY A 31 0.09 -1.47 -10.27
C GLY A 31 0.35 -2.98 -10.31
N SER A 32 1.61 -3.35 -10.11
CA SER A 32 2.13 -4.70 -10.35
C SER A 32 1.50 -5.77 -9.45
N TYR A 33 1.32 -5.46 -8.16
CA TYR A 33 0.70 -6.37 -7.18
C TYR A 33 -0.77 -6.61 -7.47
N ALA A 34 -1.53 -5.59 -7.88
CA ALA A 34 -2.93 -5.74 -8.26
C ALA A 34 -3.10 -6.59 -9.53
N LYS A 35 -2.13 -6.55 -10.44
CA LYS A 35 -2.16 -7.29 -11.71
C LYS A 35 -1.47 -8.66 -11.66
N GLY A 36 -0.86 -9.03 -10.53
CA GLY A 36 -0.24 -10.34 -10.32
C GLY A 36 1.13 -10.55 -10.98
N TYR A 37 1.81 -9.50 -11.44
CA TYR A 37 3.16 -9.59 -12.02
C TYR A 37 4.26 -8.95 -11.16
N ALA A 38 3.98 -8.68 -9.88
CA ALA A 38 4.96 -8.15 -8.95
C ALA A 38 6.18 -9.07 -8.82
N THR A 39 7.36 -8.45 -8.77
CA THR A 39 8.65 -9.08 -8.51
C THR A 39 9.18 -8.65 -7.14
N GLU A 40 10.27 -9.25 -6.69
CA GLU A 40 10.97 -8.87 -5.47
C GLU A 40 11.46 -7.40 -5.45
N SER A 41 11.60 -6.79 -6.61
CA SER A 41 11.97 -5.38 -6.77
C SER A 41 10.78 -4.45 -6.95
N SER A 42 9.56 -4.97 -7.03
CA SER A 42 8.36 -4.17 -7.23
C SER A 42 7.96 -3.42 -5.95
N ASP A 43 7.52 -2.19 -6.13
CA ASP A 43 6.89 -1.34 -5.13
C ASP A 43 5.40 -1.68 -4.93
N ILE A 44 4.78 -1.02 -3.94
CA ILE A 44 3.35 -1.15 -3.63
C ILE A 44 2.68 0.19 -3.95
N ASP A 45 1.88 0.20 -5.01
CA ASP A 45 1.15 1.37 -5.48
C ASP A 45 -0.23 1.49 -4.81
N LEU A 46 -0.49 2.61 -4.13
CA LEU A 46 -1.74 2.85 -3.40
C LEU A 46 -2.36 4.19 -3.80
N LEU A 47 -3.64 4.17 -4.16
CA LEU A 47 -4.47 5.37 -4.25
C LEU A 47 -5.25 5.48 -2.94
N VAL A 48 -5.05 6.57 -2.22
CA VAL A 48 -5.57 6.73 -0.85
C VAL A 48 -6.53 7.92 -0.81
N ASP A 49 -7.79 7.66 -0.42
CA ASP A 49 -8.73 8.70 -0.02
C ASP A 49 -8.61 8.93 1.48
N SER A 50 -8.17 10.13 1.85
CA SER A 50 -8.04 10.55 3.23
C SER A 50 -8.35 12.04 3.34
N ASN A 51 -8.50 12.52 4.58
CA ASN A 51 -8.60 13.95 4.84
C ASN A 51 -7.21 14.64 4.89
N LEU A 52 -6.12 13.93 4.59
CA LEU A 52 -4.79 14.51 4.52
C LEU A 52 -4.73 15.49 3.34
N LYS A 53 -4.32 16.72 3.62
CA LYS A 53 -4.21 17.78 2.62
C LYS A 53 -2.74 18.15 2.44
N GLY A 54 -2.28 18.07 1.20
CA GLY A 54 -0.92 18.45 0.80
C GLY A 54 0.12 17.34 0.93
N LEU A 55 1.27 17.57 0.29
CA LEU A 55 2.47 16.77 0.45
C LEU A 55 3.41 17.58 1.34
N LYS A 56 3.78 17.05 2.50
CA LYS A 56 4.82 17.66 3.33
C LYS A 56 6.17 17.23 2.75
N PHE A 57 6.71 18.04 1.86
CA PHE A 57 8.12 17.92 1.46
C PHE A 57 8.97 18.37 2.65
N PHE A 58 9.86 17.48 3.11
CA PHE A 58 10.88 17.76 4.13
C PHE A 58 12.23 17.96 3.46
#